data_AF-A0A1V5LG43-F1
#
_entry.id   AF-A0A1V5LG43-F1
#
_cell.length_a   1.000
_cell.length_b   1.000
_cell.length_c   1.000
_cell.angle_alpha   90.00
_cell.angle_beta   90.00
_cell.angle_gamma   90.00
#
_symmetry.space_group_name_H-M   'P 1'
#
loop_
_entity.id
_entity.type
_entity.pdbx_description
1 polymer ?
#
loop_
_entity_poly.entity_id
_entity_poly.type
_entity_poly.pdbx_seq_one_letter_code
_entity_poly.pdbx_strand_id
1 'polypeptide(L)'
;MKLTVFERIILLNILPSSHDALTMRLIMEMKHKIGFAEAELVALNPKNGQDWSQGCPRCGSKEVVYPGAEMRLSPERTCGACGYQGMSGPGQVFWNMEAPQEAEIELGPRAIAIIAARLDELSKSNLVRPEHMSLCDKFGVGGHG
;
A
#
# COMPACT_ATOMS: atom_id res chain seq x y z
N MET A 1 16.56 -4.65 -10.86
CA MET A 1 15.41 -5.36 -11.47
C MET A 1 14.22 -4.44 -11.52
N LYS A 2 13.32 -4.58 -12.50
CA LYS A 2 12.13 -3.72 -12.62
C LYS A 2 10.96 -4.29 -11.83
N LEU A 3 10.38 -3.48 -10.96
CA LEU A 3 9.20 -3.83 -10.17
C LEU A 3 8.06 -2.85 -10.45
N THR A 4 6.86 -3.39 -10.63
CA THR A 4 5.65 -2.58 -10.75
C THR A 4 5.21 -2.07 -9.38
N VAL A 5 4.35 -1.05 -9.36
CA VAL A 5 3.71 -0.54 -8.14
C VAL A 5 3.05 -1.67 -7.34
N PHE A 6 2.32 -2.55 -8.04
CA PHE A 6 1.63 -3.65 -7.41
C PHE A 6 2.58 -4.65 -6.74
N GLU A 7 3.63 -5.03 -7.47
CA GLU A 7 4.68 -5.91 -6.95
C GLU A 7 5.38 -5.31 -5.72
N ARG A 8 5.63 -4.00 -5.71
CA ARG A 8 6.21 -3.30 -4.55
C ARG A 8 5.26 -3.36 -3.35
N ILE A 9 3.96 -3.17 -3.54
CA ILE A 9 2.95 -3.28 -2.48
C ILE A 9 2.92 -4.70 -1.91
N ILE A 10 2.93 -5.72 -2.77
CA ILE A 10 2.94 -7.13 -2.35
C ILE A 10 4.21 -7.43 -1.57
N LEU A 11 5.38 -7.00 -2.08
CA LEU A 11 6.66 -7.15 -1.37
C LEU A 11 6.60 -6.53 0.03
N LEU A 12 6.07 -5.31 0.17
CA LEU A 12 5.93 -4.66 1.47
C LEU A 12 5.04 -5.45 2.45
N ASN A 13 4.05 -6.17 1.95
CA ASN A 13 3.13 -6.98 2.76
C ASN A 13 3.71 -8.35 3.16
N ILE A 14 4.64 -8.92 2.40
CA ILE A 14 5.25 -10.23 2.72
C ILE A 14 6.50 -10.12 3.60
N LEU A 15 7.09 -8.92 3.71
CA LEU A 15 8.26 -8.70 4.56
C LEU A 15 7.95 -9.07 6.02
N PRO A 16 8.85 -9.81 6.70
CA PRO A 16 8.59 -10.26 8.07
C PRO A 16 8.58 -9.08 9.05
N SER A 17 7.77 -9.19 10.09
CA SER A 17 7.91 -8.37 11.30
C SER A 17 9.01 -8.96 12.17
N SER A 18 10.28 -8.61 11.90
CA SER A 18 11.40 -9.22 12.62
C SER A 18 11.54 -8.72 14.06
N HIS A 19 11.94 -9.59 14.97
CA HIS A 19 12.31 -9.23 16.36
C HIS A 19 13.83 -9.00 16.54
N ASP A 20 14.65 -9.39 15.56
CA ASP A 20 16.11 -9.20 15.59
C ASP A 20 16.53 -7.82 15.05
N ALA A 21 17.46 -7.16 15.75
CA ALA A 21 17.85 -5.78 15.46
C ALA A 21 18.61 -5.61 14.13
N LEU A 22 19.42 -6.60 13.73
CA LEU A 22 20.13 -6.56 12.45
C LEU A 22 19.17 -6.75 11.28
N THR A 23 18.23 -7.67 11.45
CA THR A 23 17.15 -7.93 10.47
C THR A 23 16.24 -6.72 10.33
N MET A 24 15.94 -6.01 11.42
CA MET A 24 15.15 -4.77 11.39
C MET A 24 15.79 -3.68 10.54
N ARG A 25 17.11 -3.45 10.66
CA ARG A 25 17.80 -2.45 9.83
C ARG A 25 17.71 -2.79 8.35
N LEU A 26 17.92 -4.07 8.01
CA LEU A 26 17.82 -4.54 6.64
C LEU A 26 16.39 -4.40 6.09
N ILE A 27 15.37 -4.71 6.90
CA ILE A 27 13.96 -4.52 6.52
C ILE A 27 13.63 -3.05 6.33
N MET A 28 14.12 -2.15 7.18
CA MET A 28 13.92 -0.72 7.02
C MET A 28 14.57 -0.21 5.72
N GLU A 29 15.79 -0.68 5.41
CA GLU A 29 16.45 -0.36 4.16
C GLU A 29 15.66 -0.88 2.94
N MET A 30 15.17 -2.13 3.00
CA MET A 30 14.31 -2.70 1.97
C MET A 30 13.02 -1.90 1.82
N LYS A 31 12.35 -1.53 2.91
CA LYS A 31 11.14 -0.71 2.89
C LYS A 31 11.39 0.67 2.31
N HIS A 32 12.56 1.26 2.56
CA HIS A 32 12.93 2.55 1.96
C HIS A 32 13.17 2.43 0.46
N LYS A 33 13.85 1.35 0.00
CA LYS A 33 14.13 1.11 -1.42
C LYS A 33 12.92 0.68 -2.23
N ILE A 34 12.04 -0.14 -1.63
CA ILE A 34 10.81 -0.65 -2.25
C ILE A 34 9.67 0.35 -2.10
N GLY A 35 9.69 1.16 -1.04
CA GLY A 35 8.69 2.20 -0.78
C GLY A 35 8.71 3.29 -1.84
N PHE A 36 7.63 4.09 -1.85
CA PHE A 36 7.37 5.08 -2.90
C PHE A 36 7.99 6.43 -2.55
N ALA A 37 8.60 7.08 -3.54
CA ALA A 37 9.03 8.47 -3.41
C ALA A 37 7.81 9.39 -3.28
N GLU A 38 7.97 10.59 -2.72
CA GLU A 38 6.87 11.55 -2.54
C GLU A 38 6.17 11.90 -3.86
N ALA A 39 6.93 12.09 -4.94
CA ALA A 39 6.38 12.34 -6.27
C ALA A 39 5.57 11.14 -6.80
N GLU A 40 6.02 9.91 -6.53
CA GLU A 40 5.26 8.70 -6.87
C GLU A 40 3.97 8.65 -6.05
N LEU A 41 4.03 8.91 -4.74
CA LEU A 41 2.86 8.95 -3.87
C LEU A 41 1.81 9.95 -4.35
N VAL A 42 2.22 11.12 -4.86
CA VAL A 42 1.30 12.11 -5.45
C VAL A 42 0.62 11.55 -6.71
N ALA A 43 1.35 10.84 -7.56
CA ALA A 43 0.81 10.22 -8.77
C ALA A 43 -0.07 8.99 -8.47
N LEU A 44 0.29 8.24 -7.43
CA LEU A 44 -0.33 6.99 -7.02
C LEU A 44 -1.50 7.17 -6.06
N ASN A 45 -1.70 8.37 -5.52
CA ASN A 45 -2.86 8.75 -4.74
C ASN A 45 -3.98 9.15 -5.72
N PRO A 46 -4.84 8.21 -6.20
CA PRO A 46 -6.11 8.63 -6.76
C PRO A 46 -6.74 9.46 -5.66
N LYS A 47 -7.12 10.70 -5.95
CA LYS A 47 -7.74 11.64 -4.99
C LYS A 47 -8.63 10.88 -4.00
N ASN A 48 -8.05 10.47 -2.87
CA ASN A 48 -8.64 9.43 -2.05
C ASN A 48 -9.63 10.14 -1.14
N GLY A 49 -10.88 9.74 -1.29
CA GLY A 49 -12.03 10.41 -0.70
C GLY A 49 -12.72 11.24 -1.78
N GLN A 50 -14.04 11.03 -1.90
CA GLN A 50 -14.94 11.97 -2.55
C GLN A 50 -14.39 13.36 -2.36
N ASP A 51 -14.09 14.04 -3.46
CA ASP A 51 -13.78 15.45 -3.38
C ASP A 51 -15.07 16.13 -2.90
N TRP A 52 -15.24 16.30 -1.59
CA TRP A 52 -16.41 16.96 -1.01
C TRP A 52 -16.48 18.42 -1.47
N SER A 53 -15.45 18.96 -2.15
CA SER A 53 -15.56 20.22 -2.90
C SER A 53 -16.59 20.14 -4.03
N GLN A 54 -16.85 18.94 -4.57
CA GLN A 54 -17.93 18.66 -5.52
C GLN A 54 -19.30 18.47 -4.84
N GLY A 55 -19.36 18.41 -3.51
CA GLY A 55 -20.58 18.32 -2.72
C GLY A 55 -20.78 16.98 -2.02
N CYS A 56 -21.70 16.95 -1.05
CA CYS A 56 -22.10 15.74 -0.37
C CYS A 56 -22.67 14.71 -1.37
N PRO A 57 -22.24 13.45 -1.35
CA PRO A 57 -22.74 12.44 -2.30
C PRO A 57 -24.23 12.12 -2.14
N ARG A 58 -24.83 12.44 -0.98
CA ARG A 58 -26.25 12.16 -0.72
C ARG A 58 -27.18 13.27 -1.19
N CYS A 59 -26.81 14.53 -1.01
CA CYS A 59 -27.69 15.67 -1.30
C CYS A 59 -27.07 16.75 -2.20
N GLY A 60 -25.81 16.60 -2.62
CA GLY A 60 -25.09 17.57 -3.44
C GLY A 60 -24.67 18.86 -2.73
N SER A 61 -25.02 19.05 -1.45
CA SER A 61 -24.70 20.29 -0.75
C SER A 61 -23.20 20.42 -0.49
N LYS A 62 -22.66 21.64 -0.65
CA LYS A 62 -21.26 21.96 -0.36
C LYS A 62 -21.00 22.32 1.10
N GLU A 63 -22.05 22.34 1.93
CA GLU A 63 -21.94 22.62 3.36
C GLU A 63 -21.37 21.42 4.12
N VAL A 64 -20.08 21.50 4.41
CA VAL A 64 -19.39 20.58 5.33
C VAL A 64 -19.31 21.25 6.68
N VAL A 65 -19.89 20.62 7.70
CA VAL A 65 -19.74 21.07 9.08
C VAL A 65 -18.65 20.20 9.71
N TYR A 66 -17.65 20.85 10.30
CA TYR A 66 -16.64 20.18 11.12
C TYR A 66 -17.09 20.30 12.57
N PRO A 67 -17.61 19.23 13.19
CA PRO A 67 -18.06 19.29 14.57
C PRO A 67 -16.84 19.43 15.50
N GLY A 68 -16.57 20.68 15.93
CA GLY A 68 -15.73 21.01 17.09
C GLY A 68 -14.23 20.67 16.98
N ALA A 69 -13.37 21.65 17.27
CA ALA A 69 -11.91 21.52 17.30
C ALA A 69 -11.38 20.68 18.50
N GLU A 70 -12.10 19.66 18.94
CA GLU A 70 -11.57 18.69 19.90
C GLU A 70 -10.79 17.63 19.11
N MET A 71 -9.53 17.45 19.50
CA MET A 71 -8.50 16.65 18.85
C MET A 71 -8.83 15.14 18.91
N ARG A 72 -9.92 14.70 18.27
CA ARG A 72 -10.21 13.28 18.02
C ARG A 72 -9.60 12.90 16.67
N LEU A 73 -8.85 11.81 16.65
CA LEU A 73 -8.05 11.30 15.53
C LEU A 73 -8.86 10.86 14.29
N SER A 74 -10.12 11.26 14.16
CA SER A 74 -10.94 11.05 12.97
C SER A 74 -12.04 12.11 12.94
N PRO A 75 -11.89 13.20 12.15
CA PRO A 75 -12.96 14.15 11.95
C PRO A 75 -14.06 13.46 11.15
N GLU A 76 -15.10 13.01 11.84
CA GLU A 76 -16.33 12.56 11.20
C GLU A 76 -16.87 13.72 10.36
N ARG A 77 -16.79 13.61 9.04
CA ARG A 77 -17.38 14.61 8.14
C ARG A 77 -18.87 14.37 8.09
N THR A 78 -19.62 15.31 8.64
CA THR A 78 -21.08 15.32 8.55
C THR A 78 -21.52 16.41 7.58
N CYS A 79 -22.40 16.02 6.65
CA CYS A 79 -23.04 16.97 5.76
C CYS A 79 -23.99 17.86 6.59
N GLY A 80 -23.80 19.18 6.57
CA GLY A 80 -24.65 20.12 7.32
C GLY A 80 -26.12 20.08 6.90
N ALA A 81 -26.37 19.88 5.59
CA ALA A 81 -27.73 19.92 5.04
C ALA A 81 -28.57 18.66 5.30
N CYS A 82 -27.99 17.45 5.20
CA CYS A 82 -28.75 16.20 5.28
C CYS A 82 -28.34 15.28 6.44
N GLY A 83 -27.37 15.69 7.25
CA GLY A 83 -26.83 14.88 8.34
C GLY A 83 -26.13 13.59 7.88
N TYR A 84 -25.82 13.45 6.57
CA TYR A 84 -25.08 12.31 6.07
C TYR A 84 -23.70 12.29 6.72
N GLN A 85 -23.48 11.31 7.59
CA GLN A 85 -22.17 10.95 8.08
C GLN A 85 -21.50 10.16 6.96
N GLY A 86 -20.61 10.82 6.22
CA GLY A 86 -19.71 10.07 5.36
C GLY A 86 -18.84 9.26 6.31
N MET A 87 -19.12 7.96 6.44
CA MET A 87 -18.16 7.04 7.01
C MET A 87 -16.97 7.04 6.08
N SER A 88 -16.06 7.99 6.30
CA SER A 88 -14.66 7.79 6.01
C SER A 88 -14.23 6.71 7.01
N GLY A 89 -14.62 5.46 6.74
CA GLY A 89 -13.97 4.31 7.37
C GLY A 89 -12.46 4.48 7.19
N PRO A 90 -11.63 3.88 8.06
CA PRO A 90 -10.18 4.09 8.08
C PRO A 90 -9.66 4.10 6.64
N GLY A 91 -9.22 5.29 6.20
CA GLY A 91 -9.17 5.68 4.80
C GLY A 91 -8.57 4.58 3.94
N GLN A 92 -9.42 3.85 3.22
CA GLN A 92 -8.94 2.80 2.34
C GLN A 92 -8.23 3.52 1.20
N VAL A 93 -6.90 3.44 1.21
CA VAL A 93 -6.07 4.01 0.16
C VAL A 93 -6.29 3.14 -1.07
N PHE A 94 -7.06 3.63 -2.03
CA PHE A 94 -7.05 3.05 -3.36
C PHE A 94 -5.74 3.50 -4.01
N TRP A 95 -5.06 2.58 -4.68
CA TRP A 95 -3.87 2.88 -5.46
C TRP A 95 -4.28 2.92 -6.92
N ASN A 96 -3.76 3.87 -7.70
CA ASN A 96 -3.97 3.85 -9.13
C ASN A 96 -3.10 2.76 -9.77
N MET A 97 -3.71 1.59 -9.98
CA MET A 97 -3.04 0.40 -10.52
C MET A 97 -2.73 0.51 -12.02
N GLU A 98 -3.36 1.47 -12.71
CA GLU A 98 -3.17 1.70 -14.15
C GLU A 98 -1.99 2.62 -14.44
N ALA A 99 -1.43 3.30 -13.44
CA ALA A 99 -0.24 4.12 -13.62
C ALA A 99 0.98 3.22 -13.88
N PRO A 100 1.54 3.20 -15.11
CA PRO A 100 2.67 2.35 -15.43
C PRO A 100 3.94 2.99 -14.86
N GLN A 101 4.19 2.75 -13.56
CA GLN A 101 5.42 3.14 -12.89
C GLN A 101 6.20 1.87 -12.56
N GLU A 102 6.99 1.42 -13.54
CA GLU A 102 8.06 0.47 -13.28
C GLU A 102 9.24 1.23 -12.69
N ALA A 103 9.67 0.83 -11.50
CA ALA A 103 10.87 1.37 -10.89
C ALA A 103 11.99 0.33 -10.98
N GLU A 104 13.17 0.76 -11.41
CA GLU A 104 14.37 -0.06 -11.29
C GLU A 104 14.86 -0.01 -9.84
N ILE A 105 14.86 -1.17 -9.19
CA ILE A 105 15.27 -1.30 -7.78
C ILE A 105 16.47 -2.24 -7.70
N GLU A 106 17.49 -1.78 -6.98
CA GLU A 106 18.69 -2.54 -6.65
C GLU A 106 18.56 -3.13 -5.24
N LEU A 107 18.36 -4.44 -5.17
CA LEU A 107 18.35 -5.19 -3.91
C LEU A 107 19.65 -5.95 -3.74
N GLY A 108 20.23 -5.89 -2.55
CA GLY A 108 21.42 -6.68 -2.22
C GLY A 108 21.10 -8.18 -2.11
N PRO A 109 22.11 -9.06 -2.21
CA PRO A 109 21.92 -10.51 -2.20
C PRO A 109 21.22 -11.03 -0.93
N ARG A 110 21.49 -10.40 0.22
CA ARG A 110 20.80 -10.72 1.48
C ARG A 110 19.32 -10.38 1.45
N ALA A 111 18.95 -9.24 0.88
CA ALA A 111 17.55 -8.83 0.73
C ALA A 111 16.79 -9.80 -0.18
N ILE A 112 17.40 -10.16 -1.31
CA ILE A 112 16.88 -11.16 -2.25
C ILE A 112 16.65 -12.50 -1.54
N ALA A 113 17.63 -12.98 -0.77
CA ALA A 113 17.51 -14.24 -0.03
C ALA A 113 16.35 -14.23 0.98
N ILE A 114 16.14 -13.13 1.70
CA ILE A 114 15.02 -13.00 2.66
C ILE A 114 13.68 -13.03 1.94
N ILE A 115 13.55 -12.28 0.83
CA ILE A 115 12.31 -12.25 0.05
C ILE A 115 12.02 -13.64 -0.54
N ALA A 116 13.03 -14.29 -1.12
CA ALA A 116 12.90 -15.62 -1.69
C ALA A 116 12.48 -16.65 -0.62
N ALA A 117 13.10 -16.61 0.56
CA ALA A 117 12.74 -17.49 1.68
C ALA A 117 11.27 -17.30 2.11
N ARG A 118 10.77 -16.05 2.16
CA ARG A 118 9.37 -15.78 2.53
C ARG A 118 8.39 -16.21 1.45
N LEU A 119 8.73 -16.03 0.18
CA LEU A 119 7.90 -16.54 -0.93
C LEU A 119 7.86 -18.08 -0.92
N ASP A 120 8.97 -18.73 -0.59
CA ASP A 120 9.04 -20.19 -0.46
C ASP A 120 8.20 -20.71 0.72
N GLU A 121 8.23 -20.03 1.87
CA GLU A 121 7.33 -20.32 3.01
C GLU A 121 5.84 -20.17 2.63
N LEU A 122 5.49 -19.12 1.87
CA LEU A 122 4.13 -18.93 1.36
C LEU A 122 3.73 -20.06 0.39
N SER A 123 4.66 -20.50 -0.46
CA SER A 123 4.46 -21.64 -1.38
C SER A 123 4.17 -22.92 -0.62
N LYS A 124 5.03 -23.26 0.35
CA LYS A 124 4.88 -24.45 1.20
C LYS A 124 3.59 -24.46 2.02
N SER A 125 3.06 -23.28 2.34
CA SER A 125 1.81 -23.13 3.10
C SER A 125 0.55 -23.01 2.23
N ASN A 126 0.67 -23.10 0.90
CA ASN A 126 -0.44 -22.89 -0.05
C ASN A 126 -1.15 -21.52 0.12
N LEU A 127 -0.43 -20.51 0.60
CA LEU A 127 -0.92 -19.13 0.74
C LEU A 127 -0.53 -18.24 -0.45
N VAL A 128 0.15 -18.81 -1.44
CA VAL A 128 0.51 -18.11 -2.68
C VAL A 128 -0.77 -17.82 -3.46
N ARG A 129 -1.13 -16.55 -3.48
CA ARG A 129 -2.18 -16.03 -4.35
C ARG A 129 -1.61 -15.68 -5.75
N PRO A 130 -2.44 -15.61 -6.81
CA PRO A 130 -1.99 -15.31 -8.18
C PRO A 130 -1.12 -14.05 -8.30
N GLU A 131 -1.35 -13.07 -7.43
CA GLU A 131 -0.60 -11.82 -7.36
C GLU A 131 0.89 -12.02 -7.07
N HIS A 132 1.28 -13.12 -6.42
CA HIS A 132 2.66 -13.41 -6.08
C HIS A 132 3.45 -14.09 -7.20
N MET A 133 2.77 -14.60 -8.24
CA MET A 133 3.43 -15.43 -9.27
C MET A 133 4.51 -14.66 -10.02
N SER A 134 4.26 -13.39 -10.35
CA SER A 134 5.25 -12.55 -11.03
C SER A 134 6.50 -12.30 -10.16
N LEU A 135 6.33 -12.28 -8.83
CA LEU A 135 7.45 -12.18 -7.90
C LEU A 135 8.21 -13.50 -7.80
N CYS A 136 7.50 -14.64 -7.73
CA CYS A 136 8.14 -15.96 -7.71
C CYS A 136 9.09 -16.15 -8.90
N ASP A 137 8.66 -15.77 -10.11
CA ASP A 137 9.49 -15.83 -11.32
C ASP A 137 10.73 -14.92 -11.22
N LYS A 138 10.54 -13.68 -10.74
CA LYS A 138 11.64 -12.69 -10.60
C LYS A 138 12.66 -13.07 -9.54
N PHE A 139 12.23 -13.75 -8.48
CA PHE A 139 13.09 -14.17 -7.36
C PHE A 139 13.57 -15.63 -7.48
N GLY A 140 13.18 -16.34 -8.55
CA GLY A 140 13.60 -17.73 -8.79
C GLY A 140 13.02 -18.74 -7.80
N VAL A 141 11.86 -18.44 -7.20
CA VAL A 141 11.18 -19.32 -6.26
C VAL A 141 10.16 -20.14 -7.03
N GLY A 142 10.24 -21.48 -6.97
CA GLY A 142 9.28 -22.36 -7.66
C GLY A 142 9.81 -23.06 -8.92
N GLY A 143 11.13 -23.06 -9.14
CA GLY A 143 11.78 -23.96 -10.08
C GLY A 143 11.76 -25.42 -9.60
N HIS A 144 10.58 -26.02 -9.48
CA HIS A 144 10.45 -27.47 -9.53
C HIS A 144 10.48 -27.89 -10.99
N GLY A 145 11.70 -28.04 -11.52
CA GLY A 145 11.96 -28.94 -12.64
C GLY A 145 12.02 -30.37 -12.14
#